data_AF-A0A2M9CND3-F1
#
_entry.id   AF-A0A2M9CND3-F1
#
_cell.length_a   1.000
_cell.length_b   1.000
_cell.length_c   1.000
_cell.angle_alpha   90.00
_cell.angle_beta   90.00
_cell.angle_gamma   90.00
#
_symmetry.space_group_name_H-M   'P 1'
#
loop_
_entity.id
_entity.type
_entity.pdbx_description
1 polymer ?
#
loop_
_entity_poly.entity_id
_entity_poly.type
_entity_poly.pdbx_seq_one_letter_code
_entity_poly.pdbx_strand_id
1 'polypeptide(L)'
;MTNSAPHPLGRRTSRLLGLAASAALAAVVLTGCSGITNALEKVHEESFENVRSAESGWKGVDFPTWIPDDGTGIRNLATTNESGSVVYVATESDPIGCEEADRRGLPFDDREWIATPDPLPDTVWACGDYEVTRADGGLLGWFNATESGQKPGS
;
A
#
# COMPACT_ATOMS: atom_id res chain seq x y z
N MET A 1 -6.60 -45.37 75.94
CA MET A 1 -5.73 -44.45 76.72
C MET A 1 -4.43 -44.36 75.92
N THR A 2 -4.00 -43.27 75.29
CA THR A 2 -4.12 -41.83 75.56
C THR A 2 -4.17 -41.01 74.24
N ASN A 3 -4.78 -39.82 74.33
CA ASN A 3 -4.94 -38.76 73.33
C ASN A 3 -3.63 -38.15 72.82
N SER A 4 -3.64 -37.59 71.60
CA SER A 4 -3.57 -36.11 71.34
C SER A 4 -3.45 -35.78 69.84
N ALA A 5 -4.28 -34.84 69.37
CA ALA A 5 -4.07 -34.00 68.17
C ALA A 5 -3.35 -32.69 68.58
N PRO A 6 -2.79 -31.82 67.68
CA PRO A 6 -3.61 -30.94 66.82
C PRO A 6 -3.01 -30.51 65.44
N HIS A 7 -3.88 -29.84 64.66
CA HIS A 7 -3.80 -29.07 63.38
C HIS A 7 -2.60 -28.07 63.26
N PRO A 8 -2.28 -27.36 62.12
CA PRO A 8 -3.22 -26.84 61.10
C PRO A 8 -2.72 -26.45 59.66
N LEU A 9 -3.70 -25.97 58.85
CA LEU A 9 -3.68 -24.92 57.79
C LEU A 9 -2.85 -25.08 56.49
N GLY A 10 -3.52 -24.83 55.36
CA GLY A 10 -2.82 -24.56 54.10
C GLY A 10 -3.71 -24.31 52.88
N ARG A 11 -4.56 -23.28 52.95
CA ARG A 11 -5.39 -22.76 51.85
C ARG A 11 -4.49 -22.36 50.65
N ARG A 12 -4.37 -23.20 49.62
CA ARG A 12 -3.66 -22.83 48.38
C ARG A 12 -4.57 -22.02 47.46
N THR A 13 -4.63 -20.73 47.78
CA THR A 13 -4.46 -19.60 46.86
C THR A 13 -4.68 -19.85 45.37
N SER A 14 -5.82 -19.36 44.89
CA SER A 14 -6.07 -18.93 43.51
C SER A 14 -4.95 -18.01 43.00
N ARG A 15 -4.21 -18.43 41.98
CA ARG A 15 -3.35 -17.57 41.16
C ARG A 15 -3.34 -18.10 39.71
N LEU A 16 -4.46 -17.94 39.00
CA LEU A 16 -4.53 -18.17 37.55
C LEU A 16 -5.32 -17.07 36.84
N LEU A 17 -5.16 -15.80 37.28
CA LEU A 17 -5.58 -14.64 36.50
C LEU A 17 -4.37 -13.71 36.36
N GLY A 18 -3.80 -13.62 35.17
CA GLY A 18 -2.74 -12.64 34.94
C GLY A 18 -1.94 -12.73 33.64
N LEU A 19 -2.41 -13.41 32.58
CA LEU A 19 -1.60 -13.59 31.35
C LEU A 19 -2.32 -13.27 30.03
N ALA A 20 -3.49 -12.63 30.05
CA ALA A 20 -4.28 -12.39 28.83
C ALA A 20 -4.33 -10.92 28.36
N ALA A 21 -3.50 -10.01 28.91
CA ALA A 21 -3.59 -8.57 28.59
C ALA A 21 -2.49 -8.05 27.63
N SER A 22 -1.47 -8.84 27.30
CA SER A 22 -0.27 -8.34 26.62
C SER A 22 -0.31 -8.42 25.08
N ALA A 23 -1.26 -9.14 24.50
CA ALA A 23 -1.29 -9.36 23.04
C ALA A 23 -1.96 -8.23 22.24
N ALA A 24 -2.78 -7.38 22.87
CA ALA A 24 -3.58 -6.38 22.15
C ALA A 24 -2.81 -5.10 21.76
N LEU A 25 -1.66 -4.82 22.39
CA LEU A 25 -0.89 -3.59 22.15
C LEU A 25 0.08 -3.67 20.96
N ALA A 26 0.41 -4.87 20.48
CA ALA A 26 1.39 -5.03 19.40
C ALA A 26 0.83 -4.67 18.01
N ALA A 27 -0.48 -4.79 17.79
CA ALA A 27 -1.09 -4.57 16.48
C ALA A 27 -1.18 -3.09 16.06
N VAL A 28 -1.13 -2.14 17.02
CA VAL A 28 -1.29 -0.69 16.75
C VAL A 28 0.03 -0.02 16.36
N VAL A 29 1.18 -0.64 16.66
CA VAL A 29 2.49 -0.02 16.41
C VAL A 29 2.87 -0.05 14.93
N LEU A 30 2.46 -1.08 14.19
CA LEU A 30 2.86 -1.26 12.79
C LEU A 30 2.23 -0.24 11.83
N THR A 31 0.99 0.21 12.06
CA THR A 31 0.37 1.27 11.24
C THR A 31 0.82 2.67 11.65
N GLY A 32 1.27 2.84 12.89
CA GLY A 32 1.63 4.15 13.43
C GLY A 32 2.90 4.76 12.83
N CYS A 33 3.89 3.95 12.47
CA CYS A 33 5.16 4.47 11.95
C CYS A 33 5.03 4.96 10.49
N SER A 34 4.42 4.16 9.61
CA SER A 34 4.30 4.49 8.18
C SER A 34 3.36 5.68 7.91
N GLY A 35 2.33 5.85 8.75
CA GLY A 35 1.42 6.99 8.63
C GLY A 35 2.07 8.33 8.93
N ILE A 36 3.00 8.38 9.89
CA ILE A 36 3.72 9.60 10.25
C ILE A 36 4.73 9.99 9.16
N THR A 37 5.49 9.02 8.62
CA THR A 37 6.44 9.29 7.53
C THR A 37 5.72 9.78 6.27
N ASN A 38 4.62 9.14 5.88
CA ASN A 38 3.83 9.57 4.72
C ASN A 38 3.30 11.01 4.88
N ALA A 39 2.83 11.37 6.08
CA ALA A 39 2.39 12.75 6.35
C ALA A 39 3.52 13.78 6.24
N LEU A 40 4.74 13.43 6.69
CA LEU A 40 5.91 14.30 6.56
C LEU A 40 6.37 14.44 5.11
N GLU A 41 6.35 13.35 4.35
CA GLU A 41 6.66 13.29 2.92
C GLU A 41 5.53 13.88 2.05
N LYS A 42 4.38 14.21 2.65
CA LYS A 42 3.19 14.70 1.96
C LYS A 42 2.76 13.74 0.86
N VAL A 43 2.71 12.46 1.20
CA VAL A 43 2.17 11.39 0.36
C VAL A 43 1.05 10.66 1.10
N HIS A 44 0.23 9.97 0.33
CA HIS A 44 -0.75 9.02 0.82
C HIS A 44 -0.62 7.74 0.00
N GLU A 45 -1.03 6.63 0.61
CA GLU A 45 -0.90 5.31 0.00
C GLU A 45 -2.21 4.54 0.14
N GLU A 46 -2.62 3.90 -0.93
CA GLU A 46 -3.73 2.95 -0.96
C GLU A 46 -3.29 1.58 -1.47
N SER A 47 -3.98 0.55 -0.99
CA SER A 47 -3.78 -0.83 -1.42
C SER A 47 -5.13 -1.52 -1.50
N PHE A 48 -5.36 -2.20 -2.62
CA PHE A 48 -6.61 -2.86 -2.96
C PHE A 48 -6.34 -4.26 -3.50
N GLU A 49 -7.24 -5.19 -3.18
CA GLU A 49 -7.12 -6.57 -3.65
C GLU A 49 -7.35 -6.70 -5.17
N ASN A 50 -8.26 -5.89 -5.73
CA ASN A 50 -8.71 -5.97 -7.12
C ASN A 50 -9.32 -4.63 -7.60
N VAL A 51 -9.57 -4.53 -8.91
CA VAL A 51 -10.16 -3.35 -9.57
C VAL A 51 -11.43 -2.85 -8.89
N ARG A 52 -12.39 -3.73 -8.59
CA ARG A 52 -13.66 -3.32 -7.95
C ARG A 52 -13.45 -2.62 -6.61
N SER A 53 -12.54 -3.14 -5.79
CA SER A 53 -12.17 -2.52 -4.51
C SER A 53 -11.46 -1.19 -4.72
N ALA A 54 -10.60 -1.10 -5.74
CA ALA A 54 -9.90 0.12 -6.10
C ALA A 54 -10.87 1.21 -6.60
N GLU A 55 -11.75 0.93 -7.55
CA GLU A 55 -12.77 1.86 -8.05
C GLU A 55 -13.62 2.47 -6.94
N SER A 56 -13.93 1.68 -5.89
CA SER A 56 -14.74 2.14 -4.76
C SER A 56 -13.95 2.92 -3.71
N GLY A 57 -12.64 2.71 -3.63
CA GLY A 57 -11.80 3.18 -2.53
C GLY A 57 -10.69 4.15 -2.92
N TRP A 58 -10.49 4.39 -4.22
CA TRP A 58 -9.52 5.33 -4.78
C TRP A 58 -9.78 6.75 -4.26
N LYS A 59 -8.71 7.53 -4.06
CA LYS A 59 -8.82 8.89 -3.49
C LYS A 59 -8.07 9.90 -4.36
N GLY A 60 -8.39 11.18 -4.13
CA GLY A 60 -7.69 12.32 -4.70
C GLY A 60 -8.10 12.66 -6.14
N VAL A 61 -8.25 11.64 -6.99
CA VAL A 61 -8.60 11.71 -8.41
C VAL A 61 -9.47 10.51 -8.81
N ASP A 62 -9.84 10.43 -10.08
CA ASP A 62 -10.54 9.27 -10.63
C ASP A 62 -9.62 8.05 -10.74
N PHE A 63 -10.21 6.85 -10.74
CA PHE A 63 -9.47 5.60 -10.94
C PHE A 63 -8.90 5.54 -12.37
N PRO A 64 -7.61 5.21 -12.58
CA PRO A 64 -6.99 5.24 -13.91
C PRO A 64 -7.60 4.22 -14.89
N THR A 65 -8.03 4.70 -16.05
CA THR A 65 -8.71 3.89 -17.07
C THR A 65 -7.79 2.93 -17.84
N TRP A 66 -6.47 3.08 -17.71
CA TRP A 66 -5.51 2.17 -18.34
C TRP A 66 -5.36 0.84 -17.60
N ILE A 67 -5.87 0.73 -16.37
CA ILE A 67 -5.73 -0.47 -15.54
C ILE A 67 -6.66 -1.57 -16.07
N PRO A 68 -6.13 -2.76 -16.41
CA PRO A 68 -6.95 -3.88 -16.86
C PRO A 68 -7.93 -4.40 -15.80
N ASP A 69 -9.10 -4.88 -16.23
CA ASP A 69 -10.16 -5.43 -15.35
C ASP A 69 -9.73 -6.63 -14.51
N ASP A 70 -8.72 -7.38 -14.97
CA ASP A 70 -8.12 -8.51 -14.25
C ASP A 70 -7.03 -8.10 -13.25
N GLY A 71 -6.79 -6.79 -13.09
CA GLY A 71 -5.84 -6.21 -12.17
C GLY A 71 -6.09 -6.58 -10.71
N THR A 72 -5.04 -7.04 -10.04
CA THR A 72 -5.03 -7.41 -8.63
C THR A 72 -3.87 -6.75 -7.89
N GLY A 73 -3.88 -6.82 -6.55
CA GLY A 73 -2.78 -6.28 -5.73
C GLY A 73 -2.46 -4.82 -6.06
N ILE A 74 -3.50 -4.03 -6.33
CA ILE A 74 -3.39 -2.66 -6.84
C ILE A 74 -2.91 -1.77 -5.72
N ARG A 75 -1.86 -1.00 -5.97
CA ARG A 75 -1.30 -0.06 -5.00
C ARG A 75 -1.07 1.28 -5.65
N ASN A 76 -1.32 2.35 -4.91
CA ASN A 76 -1.06 3.72 -5.33
C ASN A 76 -0.27 4.42 -4.22
N LEU A 77 0.80 5.10 -4.62
CA LEU A 77 1.47 6.10 -3.82
C LEU A 77 1.31 7.42 -4.52
N ALA A 78 0.66 8.38 -3.89
CA ALA A 78 0.47 9.68 -4.48
C ALA A 78 0.79 10.80 -3.50
N THR A 79 1.29 11.91 -4.03
CA THR A 79 1.44 13.15 -3.24
C THR A 79 0.08 13.63 -2.73
N THR A 80 -0.01 14.25 -1.55
CA THR A 80 -1.30 14.69 -0.96
C THR A 80 -2.01 15.77 -1.80
N ASN A 81 -1.30 16.43 -2.72
CA ASN A 81 -1.84 17.38 -3.69
C ASN A 81 -2.07 16.75 -5.08
N GLU A 82 -1.83 15.45 -5.24
CA GLU A 82 -1.99 14.67 -6.48
C GLU A 82 -1.11 15.15 -7.66
N SER A 83 0.01 15.81 -7.37
CA SER A 83 0.99 16.23 -8.38
C SER A 83 1.97 15.13 -8.80
N GLY A 84 1.96 13.99 -8.11
CA GLY A 84 2.74 12.80 -8.44
C GLY A 84 1.99 11.57 -7.99
N SER A 85 2.02 10.51 -8.79
CA SER A 85 1.42 9.20 -8.49
C SER A 85 2.29 8.09 -9.06
N VAL A 86 2.44 7.00 -8.31
CA VAL A 86 3.05 5.75 -8.74
C VAL A 86 2.07 4.63 -8.41
N VAL A 87 1.68 3.88 -9.43
CA VAL A 87 0.66 2.83 -9.36
C VAL A 87 1.28 1.50 -9.77
N TYR A 88 1.12 0.48 -8.95
CA TYR A 88 1.43 -0.90 -9.32
C TYR A 88 0.14 -1.71 -9.43
N VAL A 89 0.07 -2.58 -10.44
CA VAL A 89 -1.03 -3.52 -10.66
C VAL A 89 -0.44 -4.88 -11.04
N ALA A 90 -0.73 -5.92 -10.25
CA ALA A 90 -0.43 -7.28 -10.66
C ALA A 90 -1.44 -7.74 -11.72
N THR A 91 -0.95 -8.00 -12.93
CA THR A 91 -1.74 -8.45 -14.07
C THR A 91 -0.82 -9.01 -15.15
N GLU A 92 -1.31 -9.99 -15.92
CA GLU A 92 -0.64 -10.44 -17.12
C GLU A 92 -1.07 -9.66 -18.38
N SER A 93 -2.14 -8.88 -18.30
CA SER A 93 -2.68 -8.10 -19.41
C SER A 93 -1.84 -6.84 -19.70
N ASP A 94 -1.91 -6.37 -20.95
CA ASP A 94 -1.36 -5.08 -21.36
C ASP A 94 -2.27 -3.92 -20.88
N PRO A 95 -1.74 -2.69 -20.72
CA PRO A 95 -2.55 -1.55 -20.31
C PRO A 95 -3.58 -1.17 -21.39
N ILE A 96 -4.74 -0.66 -20.96
CA ILE A 96 -5.86 -0.34 -21.83
C ILE A 96 -5.70 1.06 -22.42
N GLY A 97 -5.90 1.18 -23.74
CA GLY A 97 -6.03 2.49 -24.40
C GLY A 97 -4.73 3.29 -24.48
N CYS A 98 -3.58 2.62 -24.44
CA CYS A 98 -2.27 3.26 -24.47
C CYS A 98 -1.53 3.03 -25.79
N GLU A 99 -0.56 3.88 -26.06
CA GLU A 99 0.33 3.79 -27.22
C GLU A 99 1.79 3.77 -26.77
N GLU A 100 2.68 3.08 -27.50
CA GLU A 100 4.11 3.13 -27.21
C GLU A 100 4.68 4.53 -27.52
N ALA A 101 5.50 5.06 -26.61
CA ALA A 101 6.14 6.35 -26.72
C ALA A 101 7.49 6.39 -25.99
N ASP A 102 8.31 7.39 -26.31
CA ASP A 102 9.52 7.67 -25.55
C ASP A 102 9.16 8.14 -24.13
N ARG A 103 9.87 7.61 -23.15
CA ARG A 103 9.73 7.97 -21.75
C ARG A 103 10.10 9.43 -21.52
N ARG A 104 9.21 10.17 -20.86
CA ARG A 104 9.29 11.60 -20.56
C ARG A 104 9.81 11.86 -19.15
N GLY A 105 9.48 10.99 -18.19
CA GLY A 105 9.83 11.17 -16.78
C GLY A 105 10.30 9.90 -16.09
N LEU A 106 10.64 10.04 -14.80
CA LEU A 106 10.85 8.93 -13.89
C LEU A 106 9.72 8.92 -12.87
N PRO A 107 9.37 7.77 -12.27
CA PRO A 107 8.54 7.76 -11.06
C PRO A 107 9.09 8.76 -10.04
N PHE A 108 8.20 9.52 -9.37
CA PHE A 108 8.64 10.53 -8.38
C PHE A 108 9.22 9.89 -7.10
N ASP A 109 8.98 8.60 -6.90
CA ASP A 109 9.35 7.81 -5.73
C ASP A 109 9.74 6.39 -6.17
N ASP A 110 10.68 5.78 -5.45
CA ASP A 110 11.30 4.49 -5.73
C ASP A 110 11.33 3.54 -4.51
N ARG A 111 10.44 3.75 -3.53
CA ARG A 111 10.28 2.88 -2.35
C ARG A 111 10.31 1.39 -2.70
N GLU A 112 10.90 0.57 -1.83
CA GLU A 112 11.22 -0.85 -2.09
C GLU A 112 10.08 -1.72 -2.64
N TRP A 113 8.83 -1.38 -2.34
CA TRP A 113 7.70 -2.14 -2.83
C TRP A 113 7.25 -1.78 -4.24
N ILE A 114 7.66 -0.61 -4.73
CA ILE A 114 7.47 -0.17 -6.10
C ILE A 114 8.41 -1.03 -6.94
N ALA A 115 7.86 -1.95 -7.72
CA ALA A 115 8.62 -2.90 -8.54
C ALA A 115 9.25 -2.22 -9.77
N THR A 116 9.96 -1.12 -9.56
CA THR A 116 10.59 -0.33 -10.63
C THR A 116 11.65 -1.17 -11.35
N PRO A 117 11.52 -1.38 -12.67
CA PRO A 117 12.56 -2.06 -13.44
C PRO A 117 13.89 -1.31 -13.35
N ASP A 118 15.00 -2.04 -13.23
CA ASP A 118 16.36 -1.51 -13.28
C ASP A 118 17.16 -2.19 -14.41
N PRO A 119 17.45 -1.51 -15.53
CA PRO A 119 17.10 -0.11 -15.81
C PRO A 119 15.62 0.07 -16.20
N LEU A 120 15.07 1.26 -15.96
CA LEU A 120 13.80 1.68 -16.55
C LEU A 120 13.95 1.77 -18.08
N PRO A 121 12.98 1.28 -18.87
CA PRO A 121 13.06 1.34 -20.32
C PRO A 121 12.92 2.77 -20.85
N ASP A 122 13.51 3.01 -22.03
CA ASP A 122 13.37 4.28 -22.75
C ASP A 122 12.04 4.37 -23.50
N THR A 123 11.42 3.23 -23.82
CA THR A 123 10.09 3.15 -24.45
C THR A 123 9.08 2.60 -23.44
N VAL A 124 7.97 3.30 -23.31
CA VAL A 124 6.89 3.05 -22.34
C VAL A 124 5.54 3.16 -23.04
N TRP A 125 4.47 2.76 -22.37
CA TRP A 125 3.12 3.08 -22.80
C TRP A 125 2.69 4.46 -22.29
N ALA A 126 2.31 5.36 -23.18
CA ALA A 126 1.63 6.59 -22.86
C ALA A 126 0.13 6.31 -22.68
N CYS A 127 -0.35 6.44 -21.44
CA CYS A 127 -1.69 6.09 -20.99
C CYS A 127 -2.41 7.34 -20.46
N GLY A 128 -2.75 8.25 -21.37
CA GLY A 128 -3.22 9.58 -20.99
C GLY A 128 -2.11 10.37 -20.27
N ASP A 129 -2.34 10.74 -19.02
CA ASP A 129 -1.35 11.44 -18.20
C ASP A 129 -0.30 10.50 -17.60
N TYR A 130 -0.55 9.18 -17.57
CA TYR A 130 0.38 8.20 -17.04
C TYR A 130 1.37 7.72 -18.09
N GLU A 131 2.57 7.39 -17.63
CA GLU A 131 3.52 6.54 -18.34
C GLU A 131 3.52 5.18 -17.66
N VAL A 132 3.42 4.10 -18.43
CA VAL A 132 3.27 2.74 -17.91
C VAL A 132 4.32 1.82 -18.51
N THR A 133 4.88 0.94 -17.70
CA THR A 133 5.80 -0.12 -18.13
C THR A 133 5.46 -1.44 -17.47
N ARG A 134 6.01 -2.53 -18.00
CA ARG A 134 5.99 -3.82 -17.32
C ARG A 134 6.94 -3.80 -16.12
N ALA A 135 6.52 -4.41 -15.03
CA ALA A 135 7.23 -4.48 -13.76
C ALA A 135 6.84 -5.78 -13.02
N ASP A 136 7.80 -6.64 -12.68
CA ASP A 136 7.64 -7.92 -11.93
C ASP A 136 6.20 -8.45 -11.81
N GLY A 137 5.73 -9.15 -12.84
CA GLY A 137 4.40 -9.78 -12.84
C GLY A 137 3.21 -8.81 -12.92
N GLY A 138 3.45 -7.58 -13.38
CA GLY A 138 2.45 -6.54 -13.42
C GLY A 138 2.82 -5.32 -14.27
N LEU A 139 2.06 -4.25 -14.04
CA LEU A 139 2.21 -2.95 -14.64
C LEU A 139 2.62 -1.94 -13.57
N LEU A 140 3.58 -1.09 -13.90
CA LEU A 140 3.98 0.07 -13.12
C LEU A 140 3.64 1.32 -13.92
N GLY A 141 2.70 2.12 -13.43
CA GLY A 141 2.34 3.42 -13.98
C GLY A 141 2.85 4.55 -13.10
N TRP A 142 3.29 5.66 -13.70
CA TRP A 142 3.58 6.89 -12.96
C TRP A 142 3.05 8.14 -13.67
N PHE A 143 2.73 9.14 -12.85
CA PHE A 143 2.36 10.47 -13.26
C PHE A 143 3.24 11.48 -12.53
N ASN A 144 3.66 12.51 -13.25
CA ASN A 144 4.31 13.70 -12.69
C ASN A 144 3.68 14.95 -13.31
N ALA A 145 3.19 15.84 -12.45
CA ALA A 145 2.74 17.15 -12.88
C ALA A 145 3.89 17.93 -13.53
N THR A 146 3.65 18.45 -14.72
CA THR A 146 4.56 19.37 -15.41
C THR A 146 4.24 20.83 -15.09
N GLU A 147 3.06 21.09 -14.53
CA GLU A 147 2.59 22.42 -14.14
C GLU A 147 1.99 22.43 -12.73
N SER A 148 2.03 23.59 -12.07
CA SER A 148 1.49 23.73 -10.71
C SER A 148 -0.02 23.47 -10.66
N GLY A 149 -0.43 22.53 -9.82
CA GLY A 149 -1.84 22.17 -9.64
C GLY A 149 -2.38 21.16 -10.66
N GLN A 150 -1.56 20.71 -11.61
CA GLN A 150 -1.92 19.60 -12.48
C GLN A 150 -2.08 18.31 -11.66
N LYS A 151 -3.08 17.52 -12.05
CA LYS A 151 -3.42 16.20 -11.53
C LYS A 151 -3.65 15.28 -12.74
N PRO A 152 -3.52 13.95 -12.59
CA PRO A 152 -3.88 13.06 -13.68
C PRO A 152 -5.39 13.11 -13.94
N GLY A 153 -5.77 13.10 -15.22
CA GLY A 153 -7.15 12.90 -15.66
C GLY A 153 -7.60 11.43 -15.54
N SER A 154 -8.91 11.22 -15.75
CA SER A 154 -9.55 9.90 -15.88
C SER A 154 -9.31 9.28 -17.26
#